data_AF-A0A259PQA1-F1
#
_entry.id   AF-A0A259PQA1-F1
#
_cell.length_a   1.000
_cell.length_b   1.000
_cell.length_c   1.000
_cell.angle_alpha   90.00
_cell.angle_beta   90.00
_cell.angle_gamma   90.00
#
_symmetry.space_group_name_H-M   'P 1'
#
loop_
_entity.id
_entity.type
_entity.pdbx_description
1 polymer ?
#
loop_
_entity_poly.entity_id
_entity_poly.type
_entity_poly.pdbx_seq_one_letter_code
_entity_poly.pdbx_strand_id
1 'polypeptide(L)'
;MPRRITPDTDPNGAPWTFSRRPVVIGVLVVFGLTAASLQAGWPDGAIIGGALALLVGLSWAHDIARQRARHPTIVSRRPYDDVVEVLGAQNLRATLKGAGLLKPHTVGPGITPSYSLVISDDGVELWRRGGEPVQVADIPWSQVDDVGPARAALSSAGLRLTAGILLTTDYIVCVVPLRRVGGFIPGSVGAAQRMIVVLRAHLDAYDHAHGIDREHGLDDDEDLDQDDAAPAR
;
A
#
# COMPACT_ATOMS: atom_id res chain seq x y z
N MET A 1 -23.91 9.59 5.81
CA MET A 1 -23.02 10.62 5.21
C MET A 1 -21.59 10.17 5.45
N PRO A 2 -20.97 9.44 4.51
CA PRO A 2 -19.59 9.01 4.67
C PRO A 2 -18.70 10.24 4.80
N ARG A 3 -17.86 10.27 5.83
CA ARG A 3 -16.94 11.39 6.09
C ARG A 3 -15.95 11.47 4.94
N ARG A 4 -16.19 12.39 4.00
CA ARG A 4 -15.23 12.76 2.96
C ARG A 4 -13.97 13.26 3.66
N ILE A 5 -12.91 12.45 3.69
CA ILE A 5 -11.59 12.89 4.12
C ILE A 5 -11.14 13.93 3.10
N THR A 6 -11.34 15.20 3.45
CA THR A 6 -10.74 16.33 2.75
C THR A 6 -9.22 16.08 2.69
N PRO A 7 -8.59 16.26 1.52
CA PRO A 7 -7.15 16.18 1.43
C PRO A 7 -6.60 17.36 2.23
N ASP A 8 -6.07 17.08 3.42
CA ASP A 8 -5.25 18.07 4.12
C ASP A 8 -4.03 18.33 3.25
N THR A 9 -4.10 19.46 2.53
CA THR A 9 -3.01 20.13 1.86
C THR A 9 -1.90 20.39 2.87
N ASP A 10 -0.73 19.79 2.63
CA ASP A 10 0.53 20.32 3.17
C ASP A 10 0.72 21.74 2.60
N PRO A 11 0.84 22.79 3.44
CA PRO A 11 1.06 24.17 2.98
C PRO A 11 2.42 24.40 2.32
N ASN A 12 3.29 23.39 2.25
CA ASN A 12 4.55 23.45 1.51
C ASN A 12 4.51 22.52 0.29
N GLY A 13 3.86 22.98 -0.79
CA GLY A 13 3.76 22.31 -2.09
C GLY A 13 5.11 22.02 -2.76
N ALA A 14 5.89 21.10 -2.21
CA ALA A 14 7.07 20.52 -2.83
C ALA A 14 6.70 19.18 -3.47
N PRO A 15 7.03 18.94 -4.75
CA PRO A 15 6.86 17.62 -5.34
C PRO A 15 7.81 16.63 -4.64
N TRP A 16 7.25 15.69 -3.88
CA TRP A 16 8.02 14.58 -3.34
C TRP A 16 8.22 13.56 -4.46
N THR A 17 9.27 13.76 -5.25
CA THR A 17 9.93 12.65 -5.95
C THR A 17 10.18 11.55 -4.92
N PHE A 18 9.94 10.27 -5.26
CA PHE A 18 10.45 9.10 -4.51
C PHE A 18 11.69 9.52 -3.75
N SER A 19 11.64 9.55 -2.41
CA SER A 19 12.74 10.10 -1.63
C SER A 19 13.94 9.18 -1.81
N ARG A 20 14.71 9.45 -2.87
CA ARG A 20 16.11 9.11 -2.97
C ARG A 20 16.87 9.91 -1.93
N ARG A 21 16.27 10.84 -1.17
CA ARG A 21 16.97 11.68 -0.20
C ARG A 21 17.80 10.89 0.81
N PRO A 22 17.35 9.81 1.48
CA PRO A 22 18.25 9.02 2.33
C PRO A 22 19.36 8.30 1.54
N VAL A 23 19.11 7.89 0.29
CA VAL A 23 20.10 7.25 -0.59
C VAL A 23 21.11 8.26 -1.11
N VAL A 24 20.67 9.45 -1.51
CA VAL A 24 21.46 10.56 -2.00
C VAL A 24 22.19 11.21 -0.85
N ILE A 25 21.59 11.34 0.33
CA ILE A 25 22.27 11.76 1.57
C ILE A 25 23.28 10.71 1.97
N GLY A 26 22.94 9.41 1.98
CA GLY A 26 23.89 8.34 2.29
C GLY A 26 25.06 8.29 1.31
N VAL A 27 24.79 8.36 0.01
CA VAL A 27 25.81 8.42 -1.05
C VAL A 27 26.60 9.73 -0.97
N LEU A 28 25.98 10.89 -0.77
CA LEU A 28 26.68 12.17 -0.61
C LEU A 28 27.49 12.25 0.68
N VAL A 29 27.04 11.61 1.76
CA VAL A 29 27.77 11.54 3.04
C VAL A 29 28.97 10.60 2.88
N VAL A 30 28.79 9.43 2.27
CA VAL A 30 29.90 8.51 1.97
C VAL A 30 30.88 9.16 0.99
N PHE A 31 30.39 9.72 -0.13
CA PHE A 31 31.23 10.35 -1.15
C PHE A 31 31.89 11.63 -0.62
N GLY A 32 31.18 12.43 0.20
CA GLY A 32 31.69 13.62 0.86
C GLY A 32 32.74 13.31 1.92
N LEU A 33 32.52 12.28 2.76
CA LEU A 33 33.51 11.81 3.74
C LEU A 33 34.73 11.20 3.04
N THR A 34 34.54 10.45 1.96
CA THR A 34 35.63 9.84 1.18
C THR A 34 36.44 10.90 0.43
N ALA A 35 35.79 11.89 -0.18
CA ALA A 35 36.45 13.00 -0.86
C ALA A 35 37.20 13.93 0.13
N ALA A 36 36.61 14.23 1.28
CA ALA A 36 37.24 15.04 2.32
C ALA A 36 38.46 14.32 2.94
N SER A 37 38.40 13.00 3.12
CA SER A 37 39.53 12.22 3.67
C SER A 37 40.65 11.98 2.66
N LEU A 38 40.34 11.85 1.37
CA LEU A 38 41.34 11.84 0.29
C LEU A 38 42.08 13.18 0.18
N GLN A 39 41.39 14.31 0.33
CA GLN A 39 42.03 15.64 0.35
C GLN A 39 42.87 15.90 1.61
N ALA A 40 42.54 15.26 2.73
CA ALA A 40 43.29 15.35 3.98
C ALA A 40 44.54 14.44 4.04
N GLY A 41 44.81 13.65 2.98
CA GLY A 41 45.98 12.77 2.92
C GLY A 41 45.93 11.58 3.89
N TRP A 42 44.73 11.20 4.36
CA TRP A 42 44.53 10.06 5.25
C TRP A 42 44.18 8.81 4.44
N PRO A 43 45.12 7.88 4.20
CA PRO A 43 44.86 6.67 3.42
C PRO A 43 43.76 5.79 4.05
N ASP A 44 43.59 5.87 5.37
CA ASP A 44 42.61 5.09 6.12
C ASP A 44 41.15 5.56 5.87
N GLY A 45 40.95 6.79 5.42
CA GLY A 45 39.61 7.34 5.18
C GLY A 45 38.88 6.70 3.98
N ALA A 46 39.62 6.30 2.94
CA ALA A 46 39.08 5.55 1.81
C ALA A 46 38.63 4.14 2.23
N ILE A 47 39.35 3.51 3.16
CA ILE A 47 39.02 2.19 3.70
C ILE A 47 37.76 2.28 4.56
N ILE A 48 37.68 3.28 5.46
CA ILE A 48 36.52 3.50 6.33
C ILE A 48 35.28 3.86 5.49
N GLY A 49 35.42 4.73 4.49
CA GLY A 49 34.33 5.09 3.57
C GLY A 49 33.83 3.89 2.76
N GLY A 50 34.74 3.07 2.22
CA GLY A 50 34.41 1.83 1.52
C GLY A 50 33.71 0.80 2.42
N ALA A 51 34.17 0.64 3.66
CA ALA A 51 33.56 -0.26 4.63
C ALA A 51 32.13 0.19 5.00
N LEU A 52 31.90 1.48 5.22
CA LEU A 52 30.56 2.03 5.49
C LEU A 52 29.62 1.83 4.29
N ALA A 53 30.08 2.12 3.08
CA ALA A 53 29.31 1.91 1.86
C ALA A 53 28.89 0.43 1.71
N LEU A 54 29.82 -0.48 1.99
CA LEU A 54 29.58 -1.92 1.91
C LEU A 54 28.60 -2.40 2.98
N LEU A 55 28.72 -1.90 4.23
CA LEU A 55 27.78 -2.21 5.31
C LEU A 55 26.35 -1.71 5.00
N VAL A 56 26.22 -0.49 4.49
CA VAL A 56 24.92 0.05 4.06
C VAL A 56 24.36 -0.78 2.89
N GLY A 57 25.19 -1.13 1.92
CA GLY A 57 24.81 -1.97 0.78
C GLY A 57 24.33 -3.36 1.20
N LEU A 58 25.07 -4.03 2.10
CA LEU A 58 24.71 -5.35 2.64
C LEU A 58 23.43 -5.30 3.47
N SER A 59 23.28 -4.29 4.33
CA SER A 59 22.06 -4.08 5.12
C SER A 59 20.84 -3.93 4.21
N TRP A 60 20.97 -3.16 3.11
CA TRP A 60 19.91 -2.96 2.14
C TRP A 60 19.60 -4.22 1.32
N ALA A 61 20.62 -4.95 0.86
CA ALA A 61 20.46 -6.21 0.15
C ALA A 61 19.74 -7.26 1.02
N HIS A 62 20.11 -7.32 2.30
CA HIS A 62 19.46 -8.16 3.31
C HIS A 62 18.00 -7.75 3.55
N ASP A 63 17.74 -6.45 3.59
CA ASP A 63 16.39 -5.90 3.72
C ASP A 63 15.49 -6.36 2.57
N ILE A 64 15.96 -6.21 1.33
CA ILE A 64 15.26 -6.61 0.12
C ILE A 64 15.08 -8.12 0.06
N ALA A 65 16.11 -8.90 0.38
CA ALA A 65 16.02 -10.35 0.37
C ALA A 65 14.92 -10.84 1.33
N ARG A 66 14.84 -10.26 2.54
CA ARG A 66 13.78 -10.55 3.50
C ARG A 66 12.40 -10.09 3.03
N GLN A 67 12.29 -8.91 2.42
CA GLN A 67 11.03 -8.45 1.82
C GLN A 67 10.57 -9.41 0.72
N ARG A 68 11.50 -9.92 -0.09
CA ARG A 68 11.21 -10.88 -1.15
C ARG A 68 10.76 -12.23 -0.62
N ALA A 69 11.32 -12.68 0.51
CA ALA A 69 11.00 -13.95 1.15
C ALA A 69 9.64 -13.94 1.88
N ARG A 70 9.11 -12.79 2.29
CA ARG A 70 7.82 -12.68 3.00
C ARG A 70 6.69 -13.38 2.26
N HIS A 71 6.47 -13.02 1.00
CA HIS A 71 5.35 -13.51 0.22
C HIS A 71 5.34 -15.04 0.03
N PRO A 72 6.42 -15.68 -0.42
CA PRO A 72 6.44 -17.15 -0.52
C PRO A 72 6.27 -17.84 0.85
N THR A 73 6.78 -17.26 1.94
CA THR A 73 6.52 -17.80 3.28
C THR A 73 5.03 -17.75 3.64
N ILE A 74 4.31 -16.68 3.31
CA ILE A 74 2.87 -16.59 3.58
C ILE A 74 2.09 -17.55 2.68
N VAL A 75 2.43 -17.61 1.38
CA VAL A 75 1.85 -18.59 0.44
C VAL A 75 1.99 -20.02 0.98
N SER A 76 3.16 -20.38 1.51
CA SER A 76 3.36 -21.71 2.10
C SER A 76 2.55 -21.97 3.38
N ARG A 77 2.16 -20.92 4.12
CA ARG A 77 1.34 -21.01 5.34
C ARG A 77 -0.16 -21.00 5.06
N ARG A 78 -0.55 -20.52 3.88
CA ARG A 78 -1.92 -20.28 3.45
C ARG A 78 -2.15 -20.94 2.07
N PRO A 79 -2.02 -22.28 1.96
CA PRO A 79 -2.02 -22.97 0.67
C PRO A 79 -3.38 -22.99 -0.04
N TYR A 80 -4.46 -22.66 0.67
CA TYR A 80 -5.83 -22.64 0.16
C TYR A 80 -6.40 -21.23 0.01
N ASP A 81 -5.63 -20.20 0.37
CA ASP A 81 -6.08 -18.81 0.33
C ASP A 81 -5.43 -18.06 -0.83
N ASP A 82 -6.12 -17.04 -1.34
CA ASP A 82 -5.59 -16.16 -2.36
C ASP A 82 -4.61 -15.15 -1.73
N VAL A 83 -3.32 -15.31 -2.05
CA VAL A 83 -2.27 -14.40 -1.54
C VAL A 83 -1.75 -13.51 -2.65
N VAL A 84 -1.89 -12.19 -2.47
CA VAL A 84 -1.48 -11.18 -3.45
C VAL A 84 -0.49 -10.20 -2.82
N GLU A 85 0.62 -9.89 -3.48
CA GLU A 85 1.44 -8.77 -3.04
C GLU A 85 0.80 -7.44 -3.40
N VAL A 86 0.74 -6.52 -2.45
CA VAL A 86 0.09 -5.23 -2.63
C VAL A 86 0.95 -4.08 -2.11
N LEU A 87 0.71 -2.89 -2.64
CA LEU A 87 1.15 -1.61 -2.09
C LEU A 87 -0.01 -0.94 -1.37
N GLY A 88 0.25 -0.46 -0.16
CA GLY A 88 -0.72 0.36 0.58
C GLY A 88 -0.74 1.80 0.09
N ALA A 89 -1.92 2.43 0.13
CA ALA A 89 -2.02 3.89 0.01
C ALA A 89 -1.23 4.60 1.12
N GLN A 90 -0.87 5.87 0.89
CA GLN A 90 -0.06 6.67 1.81
C GLN A 90 -0.69 6.77 3.21
N ASN A 91 -2.02 6.83 3.28
CA ASN A 91 -2.79 6.90 4.52
C ASN A 91 -3.18 5.53 5.09
N LEU A 92 -2.80 4.41 4.47
CA LEU A 92 -3.25 3.06 4.87
C LEU A 92 -3.10 2.82 6.38
N ARG A 93 -1.95 3.16 6.95
CA ARG A 93 -1.72 2.98 8.39
C ARG A 93 -2.66 3.84 9.25
N ALA A 94 -2.91 5.08 8.85
CA ALA A 94 -3.81 5.97 9.56
C ALA A 94 -5.26 5.47 9.45
N THR A 95 -5.69 5.02 8.26
CA THR A 95 -6.98 4.37 8.03
C THR A 95 -7.16 3.14 8.92
N LEU A 96 -6.20 2.21 8.91
CA LEU A 96 -6.27 0.99 9.73
C LEU A 96 -6.28 1.30 11.23
N LYS A 97 -5.53 2.32 11.66
CA LYS A 97 -5.54 2.77 13.06
C LYS A 97 -6.89 3.42 13.41
N GLY A 98 -7.43 4.26 12.53
CA GLY A 98 -8.71 4.95 12.72
C GLY A 98 -9.89 3.99 12.77
N ALA A 99 -9.85 2.92 11.98
CA ALA A 99 -10.81 1.83 11.99
C ALA A 99 -10.61 0.82 13.14
N GLY A 100 -9.56 0.97 13.97
CA GLY A 100 -9.28 0.04 15.07
C GLY A 100 -8.72 -1.33 14.65
N LEU A 101 -8.32 -1.49 13.39
CA LEU A 101 -7.87 -2.75 12.78
C LEU A 101 -6.37 -3.01 12.92
N LEU A 102 -5.59 -1.98 13.29
CA LEU A 102 -4.13 -2.08 13.36
C LEU A 102 -3.68 -2.83 14.61
N LYS A 103 -2.97 -3.96 14.45
CA LYS A 103 -2.49 -4.77 15.57
C LYS A 103 -1.36 -4.06 16.38
N PRO A 104 -1.40 -4.02 17.72
CA PRO A 104 -0.54 -3.15 18.57
C PRO A 104 0.98 -3.35 18.42
N HIS A 105 1.43 -4.59 18.23
CA HIS A 105 2.87 -4.95 18.17
C HIS A 105 3.45 -4.89 16.76
N THR A 106 2.68 -4.35 15.79
CA THR A 106 3.12 -4.20 14.40
C THR A 106 3.66 -2.82 14.08
N VAL A 107 4.06 -2.07 15.11
CA VAL A 107 4.61 -0.72 14.97
C VAL A 107 6.13 -0.80 14.94
N GLY A 108 6.68 -0.74 13.73
CA GLY A 108 8.11 -0.47 13.52
C GLY A 108 8.24 0.81 12.68
N PRO A 109 9.24 1.67 12.92
CA PRO A 109 9.54 2.80 12.05
C PRO A 109 10.16 2.24 10.76
N GLY A 110 9.32 1.91 9.79
CA GLY A 110 9.77 1.30 8.55
C GLY A 110 8.82 1.63 7.43
N ILE A 111 9.35 2.31 6.41
CA ILE A 111 8.71 2.50 5.11
C ILE A 111 8.72 1.12 4.44
N THR A 112 7.76 0.27 4.77
CA THR A 112 7.49 -0.91 3.93
C THR A 112 6.27 -0.55 3.09
N PRO A 113 6.47 -0.12 1.83
CA PRO A 113 5.35 0.26 0.98
C PRO A 113 4.55 -0.98 0.55
N SER A 114 5.12 -2.19 0.69
CA SER A 114 4.52 -3.45 0.26
C SER A 114 4.08 -4.34 1.42
N TYR A 115 2.94 -4.99 1.19
CA TYR A 115 2.30 -5.97 2.06
C TYR A 115 2.01 -7.24 1.25
N SER A 116 1.75 -8.35 1.93
CA SER A 116 0.99 -9.45 1.34
C SER A 116 -0.44 -9.33 1.84
N LEU A 117 -1.38 -9.24 0.91
CA LEU A 117 -2.81 -9.37 1.15
C LEU A 117 -3.16 -10.86 1.09
N VAL A 118 -3.81 -11.38 2.12
CA VAL A 118 -4.43 -12.71 2.10
C VAL A 118 -5.93 -12.49 2.02
N ILE A 119 -6.59 -13.18 1.10
CA ILE A 119 -8.04 -13.17 0.92
C ILE A 119 -8.50 -14.60 1.22
N SER A 120 -9.32 -14.76 2.26
CA SER A 120 -9.86 -16.03 2.71
C SER A 120 -11.37 -15.93 2.92
N ASP A 121 -12.01 -17.06 3.23
CA ASP A 121 -13.45 -17.12 3.50
C ASP A 121 -13.87 -16.30 4.73
N ASP A 122 -12.94 -16.03 5.66
CA ASP A 122 -13.20 -15.26 6.89
C ASP A 122 -13.05 -13.74 6.68
N GLY A 123 -12.23 -13.32 5.71
CA GLY A 123 -11.92 -11.91 5.51
C GLY A 123 -10.63 -11.66 4.75
N VAL A 124 -10.07 -10.49 5.03
CA VAL A 124 -8.85 -9.99 4.41
C VAL A 124 -7.79 -9.69 5.46
N GLU A 125 -6.61 -10.26 5.27
CA GLU A 125 -5.47 -10.02 6.16
C GLU A 125 -4.38 -9.23 5.44
N LEU A 126 -3.75 -8.30 6.16
CA LEU A 126 -2.54 -7.62 5.69
C LEU A 126 -1.34 -8.12 6.47
N TRP A 127 -0.30 -8.50 5.75
CA TRP A 127 0.94 -9.01 6.32
C TRP A 127 2.12 -8.17 5.86
N ARG A 128 2.99 -7.82 6.80
CA ARG A 128 4.23 -7.08 6.53
C ARG A 128 5.46 -7.94 6.80
N ARG A 129 6.62 -7.37 6.47
CA ARG A 129 7.91 -7.94 6.85
C ARG A 129 8.18 -7.81 8.36
N GLY A 130 8.74 -8.86 8.94
CA GLY A 130 9.42 -8.90 10.24
C GLY A 130 10.62 -9.86 10.17
N GLY A 131 11.14 -10.30 11.34
CA GLY A 131 12.04 -11.46 11.39
C GLY A 131 11.35 -12.73 10.88
N GLU A 132 10.08 -12.86 11.25
CA GLU A 132 9.04 -13.70 10.64
C GLU A 132 7.96 -12.78 10.03
N PRO A 133 7.20 -13.19 8.99
CA PRO A 133 6.06 -12.41 8.51
C PRO A 133 5.06 -12.11 9.63
N VAL A 134 4.63 -10.86 9.74
CA VAL A 134 3.74 -10.39 10.82
C VAL A 134 2.45 -9.85 10.23
N GLN A 135 1.31 -10.36 10.72
CA GLN A 135 -0.01 -9.84 10.39
C GLN A 135 -0.22 -8.48 11.06
N VAL A 136 -0.50 -7.45 10.27
CA VAL A 136 -0.69 -6.05 10.72
C VAL A 136 -2.14 -5.65 10.88
N ALA A 137 -3.01 -6.26 10.09
CA ALA A 137 -4.45 -6.04 10.12
C ALA A 137 -5.17 -7.31 9.72
N ASP A 138 -6.38 -7.40 10.21
CA ASP A 138 -7.31 -8.52 10.03
C ASP A 138 -8.70 -7.90 9.89
N ILE A 139 -9.29 -8.04 8.71
CA ILE A 139 -10.50 -7.33 8.30
C ILE A 139 -11.54 -8.41 7.97
N PRO A 140 -12.40 -8.79 8.93
CA PRO A 140 -13.42 -9.79 8.67
C PRO A 140 -14.45 -9.26 7.66
N TRP A 141 -15.04 -10.13 6.85
CA TRP A 141 -16.05 -9.73 5.87
C TRP A 141 -17.28 -9.07 6.50
N SER A 142 -17.58 -9.36 7.77
CA SER A 142 -18.62 -8.69 8.55
C SER A 142 -18.35 -7.19 8.80
N GLN A 143 -17.11 -6.73 8.62
CA GLN A 143 -16.71 -5.33 8.75
C GLN A 143 -16.52 -4.64 7.40
N VAL A 144 -16.78 -5.34 6.30
CA VAL A 144 -16.69 -4.81 4.93
C VAL A 144 -18.10 -4.54 4.42
N ASP A 145 -18.36 -3.32 3.97
CA ASP A 145 -19.64 -2.94 3.35
C ASP A 145 -19.61 -3.14 1.84
N ASP A 146 -18.51 -2.76 1.19
CA ASP A 146 -18.36 -2.88 -0.25
C ASP A 146 -16.88 -2.97 -0.65
N VAL A 147 -16.64 -3.52 -1.83
CA VAL A 147 -15.35 -3.51 -2.50
C VAL A 147 -15.51 -2.90 -3.88
N GLY A 148 -14.72 -1.87 -4.17
CA GLY A 148 -14.82 -1.15 -5.43
C GLY A 148 -13.55 -0.45 -5.87
N PRO A 149 -13.61 0.22 -7.04
CA PRO A 149 -12.53 1.09 -7.48
C PRO A 149 -12.43 2.32 -6.57
N ALA A 150 -11.23 2.57 -6.03
CA ALA A 150 -10.92 3.79 -5.30
C ALA A 150 -9.74 4.52 -5.95
N ARG A 151 -9.64 5.83 -5.72
CA ARG A 151 -8.46 6.62 -6.10
C ARG A 151 -7.72 7.05 -4.85
N ALA A 152 -6.50 6.57 -4.68
CA ALA A 152 -5.67 6.93 -3.53
C ALA A 152 -4.24 7.26 -3.96
N ALA A 153 -3.61 8.14 -3.19
CA ALA A 153 -2.22 8.49 -3.39
C ALA A 153 -1.34 7.33 -2.91
N LEU A 154 -0.52 6.81 -3.82
CA LEU A 154 0.64 6.02 -3.40
C LEU A 154 1.76 7.00 -3.08
N SER A 155 2.56 6.69 -2.05
CA SER A 155 3.63 7.57 -1.51
C SER A 155 4.66 8.08 -2.52
N SER A 156 4.63 7.58 -3.74
CA SER A 156 5.68 7.74 -4.72
C SER A 156 5.21 7.91 -6.18
N ALA A 157 3.89 7.84 -6.42
CA ALA A 157 3.36 7.75 -7.78
C ALA A 157 2.05 8.54 -8.01
N GLY A 158 1.70 9.46 -7.10
CA GLY A 158 0.47 10.26 -7.18
C GLY A 158 -0.80 9.41 -7.00
N LEU A 159 -1.95 9.99 -7.35
CA LEU A 159 -3.25 9.31 -7.32
C LEU A 159 -3.28 8.17 -8.35
N ARG A 160 -3.68 6.98 -7.90
CA ARG A 160 -3.85 5.80 -8.75
C ARG A 160 -5.14 5.08 -8.45
N LEU A 161 -5.62 4.31 -9.42
CA LEU A 161 -6.68 3.34 -9.19
C LEU A 161 -6.18 2.26 -8.22
N THR A 162 -6.93 2.04 -7.16
CA THR A 162 -6.70 1.06 -6.11
C THR A 162 -7.95 0.20 -5.95
N ALA A 163 -7.80 -1.02 -5.45
CA ALA A 163 -8.94 -1.69 -4.84
C ALA A 163 -9.19 -1.00 -3.50
N GLY A 164 -10.40 -0.45 -3.35
CA GLY A 164 -10.91 0.10 -2.10
C GLY A 164 -11.77 -0.96 -1.42
N ILE A 165 -11.49 -1.21 -0.15
CA ILE A 165 -12.33 -2.00 0.74
C ILE A 165 -13.00 -0.99 1.67
N LEU A 166 -14.31 -0.75 1.47
CA LEU A 166 -15.12 0.12 2.31
C LEU A 166 -15.51 -0.65 3.57
N LEU A 167 -15.23 -0.06 4.72
CA LEU A 167 -15.53 -0.65 6.02
C LEU A 167 -16.82 -0.06 6.58
N THR A 168 -17.49 -0.80 7.46
CA THR A 168 -18.67 -0.38 8.26
C THR A 168 -18.46 0.89 9.09
N THR A 169 -17.20 1.29 9.25
CA THR A 169 -16.77 2.49 9.96
C THR A 169 -16.57 3.71 9.04
N ASP A 170 -17.07 3.66 7.80
CA ASP A 170 -16.88 4.65 6.73
C ASP A 170 -15.42 4.86 6.29
N TYR A 171 -14.50 3.99 6.70
CA TYR A 171 -13.10 4.02 6.28
C TYR A 171 -12.90 3.22 5.00
N ILE A 172 -12.05 3.71 4.10
CA ILE A 172 -11.69 2.99 2.87
C ILE A 172 -10.22 2.56 2.93
N VAL A 173 -10.00 1.26 2.92
CA VAL A 173 -8.67 0.65 2.84
C VAL A 173 -8.28 0.51 1.37
N CYS A 174 -7.30 1.29 0.94
CA CYS A 174 -6.87 1.34 -0.45
C CYS A 174 -5.55 0.58 -0.67
N VAL A 175 -5.58 -0.42 -1.55
CA VAL A 175 -4.42 -1.25 -1.92
C VAL A 175 -4.30 -1.42 -3.43
N VAL A 176 -3.07 -1.55 -3.93
CA VAL A 176 -2.77 -1.77 -5.35
C VAL A 176 -1.94 -3.03 -5.50
N PRO A 177 -2.23 -3.94 -6.46
CA PRO A 177 -1.37 -5.10 -6.68
C PRO A 177 0.05 -4.66 -7.00
N LEU A 178 1.03 -5.42 -6.56
CA LEU A 178 2.44 -5.17 -6.81
C LEU A 178 2.91 -5.95 -8.04
N ARG A 179 3.77 -5.33 -8.86
CA ARG A 179 4.53 -5.98 -9.92
C ARG A 179 6.02 -5.97 -9.59
N ARG A 180 6.71 -7.11 -9.75
CA ARG A 180 8.16 -7.23 -9.57
C ARG A 180 8.88 -7.13 -10.90
N VAL A 181 9.51 -5.99 -11.17
CA VAL A 181 10.41 -5.81 -12.35
C VAL A 181 11.65 -5.07 -11.88
N GLY A 182 12.66 -5.82 -11.42
CA GLY A 182 13.87 -5.23 -10.82
C GLY A 182 13.64 -4.48 -9.49
N GLY A 183 12.39 -4.30 -9.05
CA GLY A 183 11.99 -3.57 -7.85
C GLY A 183 10.48 -3.66 -7.59
N PHE A 184 10.01 -2.95 -6.56
CA PHE A 184 8.62 -2.88 -6.14
C PHE A 184 7.88 -1.79 -6.93
N ILE A 185 7.11 -2.19 -7.94
CA ILE A 185 6.38 -1.25 -8.83
C ILE A 185 4.88 -1.48 -8.65
N PRO A 186 4.05 -0.42 -8.59
CA PRO A 186 2.60 -0.60 -8.63
C PRO A 186 2.15 -1.33 -9.90
N GLY A 187 1.20 -2.24 -9.76
CA GLY A 187 0.57 -2.97 -10.84
C GLY A 187 -0.22 -2.07 -11.79
N SER A 188 -0.60 -2.65 -12.93
CA SER A 188 -1.46 -1.99 -13.93
C SER A 188 -2.88 -1.78 -13.41
N VAL A 189 -3.62 -0.84 -14.01
CA VAL A 189 -5.07 -0.64 -13.80
C VAL A 189 -5.84 -1.95 -13.91
N GLY A 190 -5.59 -2.75 -14.96
CA GLY A 190 -6.25 -4.05 -15.13
C GLY A 190 -5.93 -5.08 -14.04
N ALA A 191 -4.79 -4.94 -13.34
CA ALA A 191 -4.48 -5.80 -12.19
C ALA A 191 -5.31 -5.38 -10.97
N ALA A 192 -5.46 -4.07 -10.74
CA ALA A 192 -6.32 -3.55 -9.69
C ALA A 192 -7.79 -3.95 -9.92
N GLN A 193 -8.27 -3.85 -11.17
CA GLN A 193 -9.62 -4.31 -11.54
C GLN A 193 -9.83 -5.81 -11.27
N ARG A 194 -8.87 -6.67 -11.64
CA ARG A 194 -8.95 -8.10 -11.31
C ARG A 194 -9.00 -8.34 -9.81
N MET A 195 -8.20 -7.61 -9.02
CA MET A 195 -8.22 -7.75 -7.56
C MET A 195 -9.56 -7.30 -6.96
N ILE A 196 -10.19 -6.25 -7.50
CA ILE A 196 -11.55 -5.82 -7.11
C ILE A 196 -12.55 -6.94 -7.37
N VAL A 197 -12.50 -7.56 -8.56
CA VAL A 197 -13.39 -8.68 -8.91
C VAL A 197 -13.23 -9.87 -7.95
N VAL A 198 -12.00 -10.25 -7.62
CA VAL A 198 -11.75 -11.34 -6.66
C VAL A 198 -12.29 -10.99 -5.27
N LEU A 199 -11.94 -9.81 -4.75
CA LEU A 199 -12.38 -9.37 -3.43
C LEU A 199 -13.92 -9.26 -3.34
N ARG A 200 -14.58 -8.76 -4.38
CA ARG A 200 -16.05 -8.70 -4.44
C ARG A 200 -16.67 -10.10 -4.47
N ALA A 201 -16.12 -11.02 -5.26
CA ALA A 201 -16.61 -12.39 -5.29
C ALA A 201 -16.55 -13.10 -3.92
N HIS A 202 -15.50 -12.85 -3.14
CA HIS A 202 -15.40 -13.36 -1.76
C HIS A 202 -16.41 -12.70 -0.82
N LEU A 203 -16.62 -11.39 -0.96
CA LEU A 203 -17.63 -10.65 -0.19
C LEU A 203 -19.06 -11.17 -0.48
N ASP A 204 -19.39 -11.35 -1.75
CA ASP A 204 -20.70 -11.85 -2.21
C ASP A 204 -20.93 -13.29 -1.72
N ALA A 205 -19.88 -14.13 -1.74
CA ALA A 205 -19.95 -15.50 -1.22
C ALA A 205 -20.19 -15.51 0.30
N TYR A 206 -19.51 -14.62 1.04
CA TYR A 206 -19.75 -14.45 2.47
C TYR A 206 -21.18 -14.02 2.75
N ASP A 207 -21.71 -13.04 2.01
CA ASP A 207 -23.08 -12.55 2.18
C ASP A 207 -24.12 -13.62 1.92
N HIS A 208 -23.95 -14.35 0.83
CA HIS A 208 -24.83 -15.46 0.49
C HIS A 208 -24.84 -16.52 1.59
N ALA A 209 -23.67 -16.86 2.14
CA ALA A 209 -23.54 -17.83 3.23
C ALA A 209 -24.18 -17.36 4.55
N HIS A 210 -24.27 -16.05 4.77
CA HIS A 210 -24.78 -15.46 6.01
C HIS A 210 -26.19 -14.84 5.86
N GLY A 211 -26.81 -14.96 4.67
CA GLY A 211 -28.12 -14.38 4.39
C GLY A 211 -28.15 -12.86 4.49
N ILE A 212 -27.03 -12.20 4.20
CA ILE A 212 -26.90 -10.74 4.18
C ILE A 212 -27.31 -10.26 2.78
N ASP A 213 -28.32 -9.39 2.71
CA ASP A 213 -28.68 -8.71 1.48
C ASP A 213 -28.09 -7.30 1.49
N ARG A 214 -26.95 -7.14 0.84
CA ARG A 214 -26.35 -5.81 0.60
C ARG A 214 -26.94 -5.28 -0.69
N GLU A 215 -28.15 -4.71 -0.62
CA GLU A 215 -28.73 -3.98 -1.75
C GLU A 215 -27.68 -3.02 -2.32
N HIS A 216 -27.17 -3.34 -3.51
CA HIS A 216 -26.36 -2.44 -4.29
C HIS A 216 -27.25 -1.27 -4.66
N GLY A 217 -27.20 -0.19 -3.88
CA GLY A 217 -27.74 1.12 -4.26
C GLY A 217 -27.03 1.64 -5.51
N LEU A 218 -27.40 1.07 -6.65
CA LEU A 218 -27.24 1.59 -8.00
C LEU A 218 -28.64 1.87 -8.55
N ASP A 219 -29.53 2.39 -7.72
CA ASP A 219 -30.80 2.95 -8.16
C ASP A 219 -30.66 4.48 -8.23
N ASP A 220 -30.98 4.97 -9.43
CA ASP A 220 -31.62 6.27 -9.71
C ASP A 220 -30.78 7.56 -9.70
N ASP A 221 -29.84 7.68 -10.64
CA ASP A 221 -29.40 9.00 -11.17
C ASP A 221 -29.68 9.14 -12.70
N GLU A 222 -30.56 8.30 -13.27
CA GLU A 222 -31.13 8.51 -14.62
C GLU A 222 -32.55 9.07 -14.53
N ASP A 223 -32.70 10.26 -13.96
CA ASP A 223 -33.83 11.16 -14.21
C ASP A 223 -33.40 12.60 -13.87
N LEU A 224 -32.43 13.11 -14.63
CA LEU A 224 -32.27 14.56 -14.77
C LEU A 224 -32.94 14.96 -16.08
N ASP A 225 -34.21 15.31 -15.91
CA ASP A 225 -35.04 16.16 -16.74
C ASP A 225 -34.29 16.78 -17.94
N GLN A 226 -34.69 16.31 -19.13
CA GLN A 226 -34.59 17.06 -20.37
C GLN A 226 -35.40 18.34 -20.22
N ASP A 227 -34.81 19.37 -19.62
CA ASP A 227 -35.40 20.69 -19.61
C ASP A 227 -34.99 21.45 -20.88
N ASP A 228 -36.00 21.61 -21.72
CA ASP A 228 -36.11 22.45 -22.89
C ASP A 228 -35.36 23.79 -22.77
N ALA A 229 -34.40 24.02 -23.66
CA ALA A 229 -34.12 25.36 -24.15
C ALA A 229 -33.62 25.28 -25.61
N ALA A 230 -34.59 25.32 -26.53
CA ALA A 230 -34.33 25.59 -27.94
C ALA A 230 -33.59 26.93 -28.13
N PRO A 231 -32.66 27.04 -29.08
CA PRO A 231 -32.04 28.32 -29.40
C PRO A 231 -32.95 29.11 -30.34
N ALA A 232 -33.39 30.30 -29.92
CA ALA A 232 -34.05 31.24 -30.81
C ALA A 232 -33.67 32.70 -30.52
N ARG A 233 -32.72 33.16 -31.34
CA ARG A 233 -32.35 34.54 -31.74
C ARG A 233 -31.61 35.44 -30.75
#